data_AF-A0A951D4Q4-F1
#
_entry.id   AF-A0A951D4Q4-F1
#
_cell.length_a   1.000
_cell.length_b   1.000
_cell.length_c   1.000
_cell.angle_alpha   90.00
_cell.angle_beta   90.00
_cell.angle_gamma   90.00
#
_symmetry.space_group_name_H-M   'P 1'
#
loop_
_entity.id
_entity.type
_entity.pdbx_description
1 polymer ?
#
loop_
_entity_poly.entity_id
_entity_poly.type
_entity_poly.pdbx_seq_one_letter_code
_entity_poly.pdbx_strand_id
1 'polypeptide(L)' 'MSLAELQALEAAHAIPTYVRNPVEFVRGEGCRLWDSEGHEYLDFLAGISVLNVGHCHPRVVQA' A
#
# COMPACT_ATOMS: atom_id res chain seq x y z
N MET A 1 -3.51 3.64 -14.73
CA MET A 1 -3.51 2.17 -14.83
C MET A 1 -4.62 1.69 -13.91
N SER A 2 -5.43 0.73 -14.35
CA SER A 2 -6.48 0.13 -13.52
C SER A 2 -5.92 -0.96 -12.63
N LEU A 3 -6.63 -1.30 -11.54
CA LEU A 3 -6.27 -2.43 -10.67
C LEU A 3 -6.13 -3.74 -11.45
N ALA A 4 -6.99 -3.98 -12.45
CA ALA A 4 -6.94 -5.19 -13.27
C ALA A 4 -5.66 -5.25 -14.13
N GLU A 5 -5.21 -4.12 -14.66
CA GLU A 5 -3.93 -4.03 -15.40
C GLU A 5 -2.75 -4.29 -14.47
N LEU A 6 -2.74 -3.72 -13.25
CA LEU A 6 -1.71 -3.96 -12.24
C LEU A 6 -1.62 -5.46 -11.88
N GLN A 7 -2.77 -6.11 -11.65
CA GLN A 7 -2.85 -7.54 -11.34
C GLN A 7 -2.35 -8.42 -12.49
N ALA A 8 -2.64 -8.05 -13.74
CA ALA A 8 -2.16 -8.77 -14.91
C ALA A 8 -0.63 -8.65 -15.06
N LEU A 9 -0.06 -7.46 -14.85
CA LEU A 9 1.39 -7.24 -14.84
C LEU A 9 2.06 -8.05 -13.73
N GLU A 10 1.47 -8.04 -12.54
CA GLU A 10 1.99 -8.79 -11.40
C GLU A 10 1.97 -10.30 -11.65
N ALA A 11 0.89 -10.85 -12.23
CA ALA A 11 0.80 -12.26 -12.59
C ALA A 11 1.85 -12.67 -13.65
N ALA A 12 2.18 -11.76 -14.58
CA ALA A 12 3.17 -12.01 -15.62
C ALA A 12 4.62 -11.90 -15.11
N HIS A 13 4.88 -11.08 -14.08
CA HIS A 13 6.24 -10.68 -13.71
C HIS A 13 6.66 -11.00 -12.27
N ALA A 14 5.74 -11.32 -11.36
CA ALA A 14 6.03 -11.65 -9.98
C ALA A 14 5.73 -13.13 -9.67
N ILE A 15 6.60 -13.76 -8.87
CA ILE A 15 6.35 -15.13 -8.40
C ILE A 15 5.21 -15.07 -7.35
N PRO A 16 4.17 -15.93 -7.45
CA PRO A 16 2.98 -15.86 -6.59
C PRO A 16 3.24 -16.49 -5.21
N THR A 17 4.12 -15.88 -4.41
CA THR A 17 4.44 -16.34 -3.04
C THR A 17 3.52 -15.77 -1.96
N TYR A 18 2.73 -14.74 -2.28
CA TYR A 18 1.82 -14.07 -1.35
C TYR A 18 0.41 -13.96 -1.91
N VAL A 19 -0.57 -14.07 -1.02
CA VAL A 19 -1.96 -13.68 -1.30
C VAL A 19 -2.07 -12.17 -1.17
N ARG A 20 -2.76 -11.52 -2.12
CA ARG A 20 -2.93 -10.07 -2.15
C ARG A 20 -4.40 -9.70 -2.15
N ASN A 21 -4.74 -8.67 -1.37
CA ASN A 21 -6.07 -8.08 -1.39
C ASN A 21 -6.26 -7.31 -2.70
N PRO A 22 -7.47 -7.30 -3.28
CA PRO A 22 -7.77 -6.60 -4.53
C PRO A 22 -7.94 -5.09 -4.26
N VAL A 23 -6.87 -4.44 -3.83
CA VAL A 23 -6.82 -3.00 -3.54
C VAL A 23 -5.48 -2.44 -4.00
N GLU A 24 -5.53 -1.31 -4.69
CA GLU A 24 -4.34 -0.57 -5.11
C GLU A 24 -4.19 0.66 -4.22
N PHE A 25 -3.36 0.57 -3.18
CA PHE A 25 -3.04 1.75 -2.36
C PHE A 25 -2.04 2.65 -3.08
N VAL A 26 -2.40 3.92 -3.26
CA VAL A 26 -1.59 4.92 -4.00
C VAL A 26 -0.97 5.98 -3.09
N ARG A 27 -1.46 6.11 -1.86
CA ARG A 27 -0.92 7.06 -0.87
C ARG A 27 -1.00 6.50 0.55
N GLY A 28 -0.01 6.82 1.37
CA GLY A 28 -0.04 6.59 2.82
C GLY A 28 0.50 7.80 3.58
N GLU A 29 -0.13 8.13 4.71
CA GLU A 29 0.24 9.24 5.60
C GLU A 29 -0.22 8.92 7.03
N GLY A 30 0.72 8.88 7.98
CA GLY A 30 0.41 8.51 9.36
C GLY A 30 -0.17 7.09 9.43
N CYS A 31 -1.37 6.94 10.01
CA CYS A 31 -2.08 5.66 10.09
C CYS A 31 -3.12 5.45 8.97
N ARG A 32 -3.10 6.27 7.93
CA ARG A 32 -4.11 6.25 6.85
C ARG A 32 -3.51 5.84 5.52
N LEU A 33 -4.31 5.15 4.72
CA LEU A 33 -4.04 4.77 3.34
C LEU A 33 -5.16 5.28 2.43
N TRP A 34 -4.83 5.61 1.19
CA TRP A 34 -5.80 5.94 0.15
C TRP A 34 -5.61 5.00 -1.04
N ASP A 35 -6.72 4.46 -1.55
CA ASP A 35 -6.70 3.65 -2.78
C ASP A 35 -6.76 4.53 -4.04
N SER A 36 -6.60 3.90 -5.21
CA SER A 36 -6.65 4.59 -6.50
C SER A 36 -8.02 5.16 -6.87
N GLU A 37 -9.09 4.76 -6.16
CA GLU A 37 -10.45 5.30 -6.30
C GLU A 37 -10.72 6.48 -5.35
N GLY A 38 -9.79 6.76 -4.43
CA GLY A 38 -9.86 7.87 -3.47
C GLY A 38 -10.52 7.49 -2.14
N HIS A 39 -10.81 6.22 -1.89
CA HIS A 39 -11.29 5.78 -0.58
C HIS A 39 -10.16 5.81 0.44
N GLU A 40 -10.52 6.17 1.67
CA GLU A 40 -9.60 6.27 2.80
C GLU A 40 -9.80 5.11 3.77
N TYR A 41 -8.68 4.55 4.23
CA TYR A 41 -8.63 3.39 5.12
C TYR A 41 -7.73 3.68 6.32
N LEU A 42 -8.06 3.09 7.47
CA LEU A 42 -7.14 2.99 8.59
C LEU A 42 -6.26 1.75 8.42
N ASP A 43 -4.95 1.92 8.49
CA ASP A 43 -3.99 0.81 8.41
C ASP A 43 -3.83 0.14 9.79
N PHE A 44 -4.49 -1.00 9.95
CA PHE A 44 -4.38 -1.86 11.13
C PHE A 44 -3.30 -2.94 11.00
N LEU A 45 -2.66 -3.07 9.84
CA LEU A 45 -1.54 -3.98 9.65
C LEU A 45 -0.21 -3.32 10.04
N ALA A 46 -0.07 -2.02 9.74
CA ALA A 46 1.11 -1.19 10.01
C ALA A 46 2.42 -1.84 9.53
N GLY A 47 2.35 -2.57 8.41
CA GLY A 47 3.48 -3.33 7.85
C GLY A 47 4.08 -4.35 8.82
N ILE A 48 3.27 -5.03 9.62
CA ILE A 48 3.74 -5.93 10.69
C ILE A 48 4.65 -5.15 11.67
N SER A 49 4.11 -4.02 12.18
CA SER A 49 4.77 -3.09 13.10
C SER A 49 5.98 -2.31 12.53
N VAL A 50 6.29 -2.43 11.25
CA VAL A 50 7.36 -1.62 10.61
C VAL A 50 7.01 -0.13 10.60
N LEU A 51 5.72 0.20 10.53
CA LEU A 51 5.24 1.57 10.33
C LEU A 51 4.73 2.20 11.62
N ASN A 52 5.37 1.92 12.76
CA ASN A 52 4.95 2.45 14.08
C ASN A 52 4.97 3.98 14.17
N VAL A 53 5.84 4.64 13.41
CA VAL A 53 5.89 6.11 13.31
C VAL A 53 4.94 6.66 12.24
N GLY A 54 4.19 5.80 11.56
CA GLY A 54 3.29 6.13 10.48
C GLY A 54 3.94 6.12 9.10
N HIS A 55 3.12 5.90 8.07
CA HIS A 55 3.49 6.03 6.66
C HIS A 55 4.02 7.44 6.38
N CYS A 56 5.12 7.51 5.60
CA CYS A 56 5.71 8.75 5.10
C CYS A 56 5.99 9.82 6.19
N HIS A 57 6.35 9.39 7.40
CA HIS A 57 6.60 10.32 8.50
C HIS A 57 7.68 11.36 8.13
N PRO A 58 7.40 12.69 8.19
CA PRO A 58 8.27 13.71 7.59
C PRO A 58 9.72 13.70 8.10
N ARG A 59 9.93 13.49 9.41
CA ARG A 59 11.28 13.42 9.99
C ARG A 59 12.07 12.19 9.56
N VAL A 60 11.41 11.12 9.14
CA VAL A 60 12.08 9.90 8.65
C VAL A 60 12.42 10.07 7.16
N VAL A 61 11.49 10.65 6.39
CA VAL A 61 11.71 10.90 4.95
C VAL A 61 12.80 11.93 4.70
N GLN A 62 12.97 12.91 5.59
CA GLN A 62 13.98 13.98 5.46
C GLN A 62 15.37 13.61 5.99
N ALA A 63 15.53 12.47 6.68
CA ALA A 63 16.78 12.05 7.31
C ALA A 63 17.75 11.45 6.28
#